data_AF-A0A937X513-F1
#
_entry.id   AF-A0A937X513-F1
#
_cell.length_a   1.000
_cell.length_b   1.000
_cell.length_c   1.000
_cell.angle_alpha   90.00
_cell.angle_beta   90.00
_cell.angle_gamma   90.00
#
_symmetry.space_group_name_H-M   'P 1'
#
loop_
_entity.id
_entity.type
_entity.pdbx_description
1 polymer ?
#
loop_
_entity_poly.entity_id
_entity_poly.type
_entity_poly.pdbx_seq_one_letter_code
_entity_poly.pdbx_strand_id
1 'polypeptide(L)'
;MLRAKSTKLDAPRTAPLESRRSLEFEGLTWIDIPNPTAQDLMYLEERYQFHPPDIEDLSDDVQRPKLEEYPDYLFLLAHFPLFDATQRVTYPAELQIYVGGDFVITVRTGKIKPLDRLYDKLWASD
;
A
#
# COMPACT_ATOMS: atom_id res chain seq x y z
N MET A 1 27.38 -15.68 41.60
CA MET A 1 26.21 -16.13 40.82
C MET A 1 25.59 -14.91 40.13
N LEU A 2 25.84 -14.74 38.83
CA LEU A 2 25.25 -13.64 38.05
C LEU A 2 23.78 -13.97 37.76
N ARG A 3 22.86 -13.10 38.18
CA ARG A 3 21.45 -13.12 37.73
C ARG A 3 21.41 -12.60 36.29
N ALA A 4 21.05 -13.46 35.34
CA ALA A 4 20.63 -13.03 34.01
C ALA A 4 19.36 -12.17 34.15
N LYS A 5 19.45 -10.90 33.73
CA LYS A 5 18.26 -10.06 33.55
C LYS A 5 17.51 -10.60 32.35
N SER A 6 16.28 -11.07 32.58
CA SER A 6 15.39 -11.50 31.50
C SER A 6 15.01 -10.28 30.68
N THR A 7 15.63 -10.11 29.53
CA THR A 7 15.16 -9.18 28.50
C THR A 7 13.83 -9.73 28.01
N LYS A 8 12.73 -9.00 28.24
CA LYS A 8 11.46 -9.30 27.58
C LYS A 8 11.71 -9.15 26.09
N LEU A 9 11.57 -10.24 25.36
CA LEU A 9 11.49 -10.21 23.90
C LEU A 9 10.13 -9.59 23.60
N ASP A 10 10.12 -8.33 23.17
CA ASP A 10 8.89 -7.67 22.75
C ASP A 10 8.25 -8.49 21.62
N ALA A 11 6.98 -8.81 21.77
CA ALA A 11 6.22 -9.53 20.75
C ALA A 11 6.24 -8.74 19.43
N PRO A 12 6.28 -9.42 18.27
CA PRO A 12 6.28 -8.72 16.98
C PRO A 12 5.07 -7.78 16.87
N ARG A 13 5.32 -6.49 16.59
CA ARG A 13 4.29 -5.49 16.28
C ARG A 13 3.66 -5.87 14.93
N THR A 14 2.65 -6.73 14.96
CA THR A 14 1.87 -7.05 13.76
C THR A 14 0.81 -5.95 13.56
N ALA A 15 1.05 -5.00 12.65
CA ALA A 15 -0.05 -4.24 12.09
C ALA A 15 -0.96 -5.23 11.32
N PRO A 16 -2.29 -5.19 11.51
CA PRO A 16 -3.20 -6.00 10.70
C PRO A 16 -2.98 -5.71 9.21
N LEU A 17 -2.93 -6.76 8.37
CA LEU A 17 -2.81 -6.64 6.91
C LEU A 17 -3.97 -5.88 6.24
N GLU A 18 -5.00 -5.55 7.00
CA GLU A 18 -6.24 -4.88 6.58
C GLU A 18 -6.29 -3.39 6.95
N SER A 19 -5.23 -2.85 7.55
CA SER A 19 -5.17 -1.43 7.91
C SER A 19 -4.08 -0.71 7.13
N ARG A 20 -4.35 0.55 6.77
CA ARG A 20 -3.34 1.49 6.27
C ARG A 20 -2.09 1.47 7.15
N ARG A 21 -0.92 1.35 6.52
CA ARG A 21 0.38 1.24 7.17
C ARG A 21 1.39 2.17 6.51
N SER A 22 2.37 2.66 7.27
CA SER A 22 3.39 3.59 6.78
C SER A 22 4.80 3.24 7.25
N LEU A 23 5.78 3.52 6.39
CA LEU A 23 7.22 3.48 6.64
C LEU A 23 7.82 4.85 6.32
N GLU A 24 8.84 5.26 7.06
CA GLU A 24 9.56 6.52 6.84
C GLU A 24 11.06 6.24 6.76
N PHE A 25 11.72 6.74 5.72
CA PHE A 25 13.17 6.58 5.54
C PHE A 25 13.76 7.82 4.85
N GLU A 26 14.72 8.49 5.51
CA GLU A 26 15.44 9.65 4.96
C GLU A 26 14.54 10.75 4.34
N GLY A 27 13.39 11.02 4.95
CA GLY A 27 12.44 12.03 4.46
C GLY A 27 11.47 11.53 3.38
N LEU A 28 11.56 10.26 2.97
CA LEU A 28 10.59 9.58 2.12
C LEU A 28 9.57 8.84 2.99
N THR A 29 8.27 9.05 2.73
CA THR A 29 7.18 8.30 3.38
C THR A 29 6.55 7.31 2.41
N TRP A 30 6.58 6.01 2.73
CA TRP A 30 5.79 5.01 1.99
C TRP A 30 4.51 4.66 2.76
N ILE A 31 3.35 4.94 2.17
CA ILE A 31 2.03 4.53 2.68
C ILE A 31 1.50 3.38 1.83
N ASP A 32 1.10 2.27 2.47
CA ASP A 32 0.38 1.17 1.83
C ASP A 32 -1.05 1.09 2.38
N ILE A 33 -2.03 1.12 1.49
CA ILE A 33 -3.47 1.13 1.78
C ILE A 33 -4.10 -0.13 1.16
N PRO A 34 -4.20 -1.23 1.92
CA PRO A 34 -4.93 -2.41 1.51
C PRO A 34 -6.44 -2.18 1.58
N ASN A 35 -7.17 -2.52 0.51
CA ASN A 35 -8.64 -2.50 0.47
C ASN A 35 -9.20 -1.17 1.02
N PRO A 36 -8.97 -0.04 0.31
CA PRO A 36 -9.19 1.30 0.85
C PRO A 36 -10.63 1.50 1.32
N THR A 37 -10.77 2.18 2.47
CA THR A 37 -12.06 2.60 3.01
C THR A 37 -12.38 4.03 2.59
N ALA A 38 -13.63 4.47 2.78
CA ALA A 38 -13.99 5.88 2.57
C ALA A 38 -13.13 6.85 3.40
N GLN A 39 -12.69 6.43 4.59
CA GLN A 39 -11.77 7.23 5.41
C GLN A 39 -10.36 7.33 4.83
N ASP A 40 -9.93 6.33 4.06
CA ASP A 40 -8.66 6.36 3.35
C ASP A 40 -8.74 7.30 2.15
N LEU A 41 -9.85 7.29 1.41
CA LEU A 41 -10.07 8.23 0.30
C LEU A 41 -10.07 9.68 0.81
N MET A 42 -10.83 9.97 1.87
CA MET A 42 -10.80 11.31 2.50
C MET A 42 -9.40 11.69 2.98
N TYR A 43 -8.67 10.75 3.57
CA TYR A 43 -7.29 10.98 4.00
C TYR A 43 -6.38 11.37 2.82
N LEU A 44 -6.55 10.71 1.66
CA LEU A 44 -5.78 11.00 0.46
C LEU A 44 -6.15 12.39 -0.09
N GLU A 45 -7.44 12.68 -0.24
CA GLU A 45 -7.92 13.98 -0.73
C GLU A 45 -7.48 15.16 0.13
N GLU A 46 -7.48 15.01 1.46
CA GLU A 46 -7.12 16.08 2.39
C GLU A 46 -5.62 16.37 2.44
N ARG A 47 -4.77 15.35 2.18
CA ARG A 47 -3.31 15.46 2.36
C ARG A 47 -2.54 15.54 1.06
N TYR A 48 -3.06 14.95 0.00
CA TYR A 48 -2.39 14.83 -1.28
C TYR A 48 -3.28 15.51 -2.33
N GLN A 49 -2.73 16.50 -3.02
CA GLN A 49 -3.45 17.24 -4.05
C GLN A 49 -3.50 16.45 -5.36
N PHE A 50 -3.94 15.19 -5.27
CA PHE A 50 -4.11 14.33 -6.44
C PHE A 50 -5.20 14.87 -7.35
N HIS A 51 -5.03 14.61 -8.64
CA HIS A 51 -5.99 14.95 -9.66
C HIS A 51 -7.31 14.20 -9.35
N PRO A 52 -8.48 14.87 -9.32
CA PRO A 52 -9.71 14.25 -8.81
C PRO A 52 -10.09 12.91 -9.46
N PRO A 53 -9.98 12.74 -10.79
CA PRO A 53 -10.10 11.44 -11.45
C PRO A 53 -9.28 10.30 -10.83
N ASP A 54 -8.08 10.56 -10.33
CA ASP A 54 -7.21 9.51 -9.79
C ASP A 54 -7.71 8.99 -8.44
N ILE A 55 -8.51 9.78 -7.72
CA ILE A 55 -9.20 9.36 -6.49
C ILE A 55 -10.56 8.74 -6.82
N GLU A 56 -11.29 9.30 -7.78
CA GLU A 56 -12.57 8.75 -8.25
C GLU A 56 -12.38 7.31 -8.75
N ASP A 57 -11.29 7.03 -9.47
CA ASP A 57 -10.90 5.71 -9.98
C ASP A 57 -10.76 4.65 -8.86
N LEU A 58 -10.54 5.04 -7.59
CA LEU A 58 -10.49 4.11 -6.45
C LEU A 58 -11.85 3.49 -6.10
N SER A 59 -12.94 4.08 -6.58
CA SER A 59 -14.31 3.63 -6.34
C SER A 59 -14.88 2.78 -7.48
N ASP A 60 -14.16 2.67 -8.60
CA ASP A 60 -14.58 1.90 -9.77
C ASP A 60 -14.23 0.41 -9.66
N ASP A 61 -14.98 -0.44 -10.37
CA ASP A 61 -14.81 -1.90 -10.30
C ASP A 61 -13.48 -2.38 -10.91
N VAL A 62 -13.15 -1.92 -12.13
CA VAL A 62 -11.91 -2.24 -12.84
C VAL A 62 -11.52 -1.12 -13.80
N GLN A 63 -10.33 -0.57 -13.63
CA GLN A 63 -9.73 0.45 -14.47
C GLN A 63 -8.73 -0.15 -15.46
N ARG A 64 -8.34 0.63 -16.47
CA ARG A 64 -7.29 0.22 -17.42
C ARG A 64 -5.91 0.57 -16.85
N PRO A 65 -4.90 -0.31 -16.95
CA PRO A 65 -3.55 0.05 -16.58
C PRO A 65 -3.08 1.29 -17.34
N LYS A 66 -2.53 2.25 -16.60
CA LYS A 66 -2.13 3.56 -17.12
C LYS A 66 -0.94 4.11 -16.34
N LEU A 67 -0.19 4.99 -16.98
CA LEU A 67 0.86 5.81 -16.37
C LEU A 67 0.57 7.26 -16.75
N GLU A 68 0.38 8.11 -15.76
CA GLU A 68 0.06 9.52 -15.92
C GLU A 68 1.10 10.35 -15.15
N GLU A 69 1.52 11.46 -15.76
CA GLU A 69 2.51 12.38 -15.19
C GLU A 69 1.83 13.71 -14.89
N TYR A 70 1.91 14.12 -13.62
CA TYR A 70 1.45 15.41 -13.13
C TYR A 70 2.65 16.23 -12.65
N PRO A 71 2.52 17.56 -12.49
CA PRO A 71 3.63 18.41 -12.04
C PRO A 71 4.27 17.96 -10.72
N ASP A 72 3.48 17.41 -9.80
CA ASP A 72 3.90 17.10 -8.43
C ASP A 72 4.05 15.60 -8.14
N TYR A 73 3.56 14.73 -9.02
CA TYR A 73 3.62 13.28 -8.84
C TYR A 73 3.45 12.47 -10.13
N LEU A 74 3.89 11.22 -10.10
CA LEU A 74 3.57 10.19 -11.09
C LEU A 74 2.47 9.27 -10.56
N PHE A 75 1.54 8.89 -11.43
CA PHE A 75 0.49 7.93 -11.13
C PHE A 75 0.60 6.70 -12.02
N LEU A 76 0.63 5.51 -11.43
CA LEU A 76 0.64 4.23 -12.12
C LEU A 76 -0.50 3.35 -11.62
N LEU A 77 -1.31 2.84 -12.54
CA LEU A 77 -2.25 1.75 -12.27
C LEU A 77 -1.77 0.49 -12.97
N ALA A 78 -1.63 -0.60 -12.23
CA ALA A 78 -1.18 -1.90 -12.74
C ALA A 78 -2.07 -3.06 -12.26
N HIS A 79 -2.19 -4.09 -13.09
CA HIS A 79 -2.93 -5.30 -12.75
C HIS A 79 -2.01 -6.44 -12.31
N PHE A 80 -2.42 -7.14 -11.26
CA PHE A 80 -1.79 -8.36 -10.76
C PHE A 80 -2.78 -9.52 -10.86
N PRO A 81 -2.41 -10.66 -11.47
CA PRO A 81 -3.32 -11.79 -11.59
C PRO A 81 -3.51 -12.47 -10.22
N LEU A 82 -4.75 -12.53 -9.74
CA LEU A 82 -5.16 -13.33 -8.59
C LEU A 82 -5.95 -14.54 -9.05
N PHE A 83 -5.45 -15.73 -8.72
CA PHE A 83 -6.10 -16.99 -9.08
C PHE A 83 -6.95 -17.51 -7.91
N ASP A 84 -8.26 -17.64 -8.14
CA ASP A 84 -9.18 -18.37 -7.25
C ASP A 84 -9.18 -19.85 -7.64
N ALA A 85 -8.60 -20.70 -6.79
CA ALA A 85 -8.54 -22.14 -7.02
C ALA A 85 -9.90 -22.84 -6.87
N THR A 86 -10.82 -22.27 -6.08
CA THR A 86 -12.17 -22.81 -5.84
C THR A 86 -13.04 -22.59 -7.07
N GLN A 87 -13.05 -21.37 -7.58
CA GLN A 87 -13.83 -20.99 -8.76
C GLN A 87 -13.11 -21.32 -10.08
N ARG A 88 -11.80 -21.59 -10.03
CA ARG A 88 -10.92 -21.83 -11.17
C ARG A 88 -10.89 -20.65 -12.16
N VAL A 89 -10.95 -19.44 -11.63
CA VAL A 89 -10.90 -18.19 -12.40
C VAL A 89 -9.75 -17.31 -11.95
N THR A 90 -9.26 -16.47 -12.85
CA THR A 90 -8.28 -15.43 -12.54
C THR A 90 -8.96 -14.08 -12.66
N TYR A 91 -8.83 -13.24 -11.64
CA TYR A 91 -9.31 -11.87 -11.64
C TYR A 91 -8.13 -10.90 -11.41
N PRO A 92 -8.22 -9.65 -11.90
CA PRO A 92 -7.20 -8.65 -11.65
C PRO A 92 -7.33 -8.13 -10.21
N ALA A 93 -6.21 -8.13 -9.47
CA ALA A 93 -5.99 -7.15 -8.41
C ALA A 93 -5.43 -5.88 -9.03
N GLU A 94 -5.87 -4.74 -8.53
CA GLU A 94 -5.34 -3.45 -8.92
C GLU A 94 -4.30 -2.98 -7.91
N LEU A 95 -3.23 -2.41 -8.43
CA LEU A 95 -2.24 -1.66 -7.66
C LEU A 95 -2.13 -0.28 -8.28
N GLN A 96 -2.58 0.71 -7.51
CA GLN A 96 -2.42 2.12 -7.79
C GLN A 96 -1.21 2.62 -7.02
N ILE A 97 -0.30 3.30 -7.71
CA ILE A 97 0.96 3.79 -7.16
C ILE A 97 1.08 5.27 -7.47
N TYR A 98 1.19 6.09 -6.43
CA TYR A 98 1.47 7.51 -6.53
C TYR A 98 2.88 7.76 -6.03
N VAL A 99 3.69 8.47 -6.80
CA VAL A 99 5.08 8.78 -6.45
C VAL A 99 5.31 10.28 -6.55
N GLY A 100 5.50 10.93 -5.41
CA GLY A 100 5.87 12.34 -5.30
C GLY A 100 7.33 12.52 -4.90
N GLY A 101 7.73 13.76 -4.63
CA GLY A 101 9.11 14.08 -4.24
C GLY A 101 9.54 13.47 -2.89
N ASP A 102 8.59 13.28 -1.98
CA ASP A 102 8.80 12.83 -0.60
C ASP A 102 7.85 11.70 -0.19
N PHE A 103 7.08 11.14 -1.11
CA PHE A 103 6.17 10.03 -0.83
C PHE A 103 6.10 8.96 -1.91
N VAL A 104 5.77 7.74 -1.48
CA VAL A 104 5.21 6.67 -2.30
C VAL A 104 3.90 6.23 -1.64
N ILE A 105 2.81 6.18 -2.38
CA ILE A 105 1.53 5.66 -1.89
C ILE A 105 1.12 4.49 -2.76
N THR A 106 0.85 3.34 -2.15
CA THR A 106 0.28 2.18 -2.81
C THR A 106 -1.12 1.93 -2.30
N VAL A 107 -2.10 1.92 -3.20
CA VAL A 107 -3.49 1.55 -2.91
C VAL A 107 -3.80 0.29 -3.70
N ARG A 108 -4.38 -0.73 -3.06
CA ARG A 108 -4.57 -2.02 -3.72
C ARG A 108 -5.86 -2.73 -3.37
N THR A 109 -6.35 -3.51 -4.32
CA THR A 109 -7.41 -4.50 -4.11
C THR A 109 -6.81 -5.89 -3.94
N GLY A 110 -7.29 -6.62 -2.92
CA GLY A 110 -6.82 -7.98 -2.66
C GLY A 110 -5.33 -8.07 -2.29
N LYS A 111 -4.79 -9.29 -2.28
CA LYS A 111 -3.46 -9.58 -1.74
C LYS A 111 -2.38 -9.66 -2.82
N ILE A 112 -1.53 -8.65 -2.89
CA ILE A 112 -0.41 -8.58 -3.84
C ILE A 112 0.87 -9.05 -3.14
N LYS A 113 1.14 -10.37 -3.22
CA LYS A 113 2.26 -11.03 -2.50
C LYS A 113 3.64 -10.39 -2.73
N PRO A 114 4.02 -9.92 -3.95
CA PRO A 114 5.30 -9.22 -4.12
C PRO A 114 5.39 -7.93 -3.31
N LEU A 115 4.30 -7.15 -3.25
CA LEU A 115 4.23 -5.89 -2.50
C LEU A 115 4.31 -6.16 -0.99
N ASP A 116 3.53 -7.13 -0.50
CA ASP A 116 3.58 -7.54 0.90
C ASP A 116 4.99 -7.95 1.33
N ARG A 117 5.65 -8.79 0.52
CA ARG A 117 7.03 -9.23 0.79
C ARG A 117 8.03 -8.08 0.80
N LEU A 118 7.84 -7.09 -0.08
CA LEU A 118 8.69 -5.90 -0.11
C LEU A 118 8.49 -5.09 1.17
N TYR A 119 7.24 -4.84 1.55
CA TYR A 119 6.90 -4.10 2.75
C TYR A 119 7.46 -4.78 4.01
N ASP A 120 7.20 -6.08 4.18
CA ASP A 120 7.65 -6.86 5.33
C ASP A 120 9.18 -6.86 5.44
N LYS A 121 9.89 -6.91 4.30
CA LYS A 121 11.35 -6.85 4.27
C LYS A 121 11.88 -5.51 4.76
N LEU A 122 11.27 -4.40 4.33
CA LEU A 122 11.68 -3.06 4.77
C LEU A 122 11.31 -2.81 6.23
N TRP A 123 10.11 -3.22 6.65
CA TRP A 123 9.66 -3.14 8.05
C TRP A 123 10.58 -3.89 9.03
N ALA A 124 11.15 -5.02 8.62
CA ALA A 124 12.08 -5.78 9.45
C ALA A 124 13.52 -5.20 9.47
N SER A 125 13.80 -4.17 8.67
CA SER A 125 15.13 -3.56 8.53
C SER A 125 15.29 -2.25 9.30
N ASP A 126 14.20 -1.71 9.85
CA ASP A 126 14.17 -0.59 10.83
C ASP A 126 14.36 -1.11 12.27
#